data_AF-A0A0R3PHQ7-F1
#
_entry.id   AF-A0A0R3PHQ7-F1
#
_cell.length_a   1.000
_cell.length_b   1.000
_cell.length_c   1.000
_cell.angle_alpha   90.00
_cell.angle_beta   90.00
_cell.angle_gamma   90.00
#
_symmetry.space_group_name_H-M   'P 1'
#
loop_
_entity.id
_entity.type
_entity.pdbx_description
1 polymer ?
#
loop_
_entity_poly.entity_id
_entity_poly.type
_entity_poly.pdbx_seq_one_letter_code
_entity_poly.pdbx_strand_id
1 'polypeptide(L)' 'MDAYFAAVEMRDEPRLRTVPMAVGSSAMLSTSNYLARRFGVRAAMPGFIAKKLCPQLEVVPGSFDSYRRESVVGVS' A
#
# COMPACT_ATOMS: atom_id res chain seq x y z
N MET A 1 -8.87 3.42 9.16
CA MET A 1 -7.86 4.34 8.59
C MET A 1 -7.81 4.11 7.08
N ASP A 2 -8.13 5.12 6.27
CA ASP A 2 -7.98 5.05 4.82
C ASP A 2 -6.51 4.84 4.47
N ALA A 3 -6.21 3.73 3.81
CA ALA A 3 -4.84 3.31 3.49
C ALA A 3 -3.97 2.90 4.69
N TYR A 4 -4.56 2.28 5.72
CA TYR A 4 -3.85 1.79 6.92
C TYR A 4 -2.51 1.10 6.62
N PHE A 5 -2.50 0.04 5.80
CA PHE A 5 -1.26 -0.67 5.49
C PHE A 5 -0.24 0.21 4.75
N ALA A 6 -0.68 1.12 3.86
CA ALA A 6 0.24 2.05 3.22
C ALA A 6 0.84 3.04 4.23
N ALA A 7 0.08 3.47 5.26
CA ALA A 7 0.57 4.37 6.29
C ALA A 7 1.65 3.72 7.16
N VAL A 8 1.51 2.42 7.49
CA VAL A 8 2.52 1.64 8.21
C VAL A 8 3.81 1.56 7.40
N GLU A 9 3.74 1.14 6.14
CA GLU A 9 4.94 1.04 5.28
C GLU A 9 5.59 2.42 5.05
N MET A 10 4.80 3.50 4.91
CA MET A 10 5.31 4.87 4.81
C MET A 10 5.92 5.41 6.12
N ARG A 11 5.60 4.84 7.27
CA ARG A 11 6.27 5.14 8.54
C ARG A 11 7.64 4.47 8.59
N ASP A 12 7.67 3.19 8.24
CA ASP A 12 8.85 2.35 8.37
C ASP A 12 9.87 2.63 7.25
N GLU A 13 9.41 3.02 6.05
CA GLU A 13 10.21 3.52 4.93
C GLU A 13 9.76 4.94 4.51
N PRO A 14 10.30 6.01 5.12
CA PRO A 14 9.86 7.39 4.87
C PRO A 14 9.92 7.86 3.41
N ARG A 15 10.77 7.25 2.58
CA ARG A 15 10.85 7.54 1.13
C ARG A 15 9.52 7.27 0.42
N LEU A 16 8.71 6.32 0.91
CA LEU A 16 7.42 5.97 0.33
C LEU A 16 6.36 7.08 0.45
N ARG A 17 6.59 8.09 1.30
CA ARG A 17 5.68 9.24 1.48
C ARG A 17 5.66 10.18 0.28
N THR A 18 6.72 10.19 -0.53
CA THR A 18 6.90 11.14 -1.63
C THR A 18 6.74 10.50 -3.01
N VAL A 19 6.44 9.20 -3.08
CA VAL A 19 6.24 8.46 -4.33
C VAL A 19 4.88 7.75 -4.36
N PRO A 20 4.29 7.51 -5.54
CA PRO A 20 3.12 6.63 -5.66
C PRO A 20 3.48 5.22 -5.18
N MET A 21 2.76 4.71 -4.18
CA MET A 21 3.00 3.35 -3.68
C MET A 21 1.71 2.58 -3.38
N ALA A 22 1.83 1.25 -3.42
CA ALA A 22 0.79 0.31 -3.04
C ALA A 22 1.35 -0.89 -2.27
N VAL A 23 0.54 -1.43 -1.37
CA VAL A 23 0.83 -2.68 -0.65
C VAL A 23 0.16 -3.83 -1.38
N GLY A 24 0.88 -4.92 -1.63
CA GLY A 24 0.36 -6.14 -2.25
C GLY A 24 1.39 -6.76 -3.20
N SER A 25 0.90 -7.38 -4.26
CA SER A 25 1.75 -8.03 -5.26
C SER A 25 1.35 -7.65 -6.68
N SER A 26 2.10 -8.13 -7.67
CA SER A 26 1.70 -8.03 -9.08
C SER A 26 0.31 -8.64 -9.35
N ALA A 27 -0.13 -9.62 -8.55
CA ALA A 27 -1.43 -10.27 -8.72
C ALA A 27 -2.58 -9.44 -8.13
N MET A 28 -2.39 -8.83 -6.97
CA MET A 28 -3.44 -8.07 -6.29
C MET A 28 -2.88 -7.03 -5.31
N LEU A 29 -3.43 -5.82 -5.35
CA LEU A 29 -3.13 -4.75 -4.41
C LEU A 29 -4.13 -4.74 -3.25
N SER A 30 -3.60 -4.69 -2.03
CA SER A 30 -4.37 -4.55 -0.79
C SER A 30 -4.78 -3.10 -0.53
N THR A 31 -3.89 -2.15 -0.78
CA THR A 31 -4.16 -0.71 -0.66
C THR A 31 -3.16 0.13 -1.44
N SER A 32 -3.44 1.41 -1.62
CA SER A 32 -2.55 2.41 -2.23
C SER A 32 -2.56 3.72 -1.44
N ASN A 33 -1.44 4.46 -1.47
CA ASN A 33 -1.37 5.79 -0.89
C ASN A 33 -2.10 6.84 -1.76
N TYR A 34 -2.33 8.03 -1.21
CA TYR A 34 -3.04 9.10 -1.92
C TYR A 34 -2.32 9.60 -3.19
N LEU A 35 -0.98 9.47 -3.25
CA LEU A 35 -0.22 9.77 -4.48
C LEU A 35 -0.62 8.81 -5.61
N ALA A 36 -0.64 7.51 -5.35
CA ALA A 36 -1.03 6.49 -6.32
C ALA A 36 -2.51 6.57 -6.72
N ARG A 37 -3.40 6.95 -5.79
CA ARG A 37 -4.84 7.14 -6.07
C ARG A 37 -5.11 8.22 -7.13
N ARG A 38 -4.24 9.24 -7.26
CA ARG A 38 -4.34 10.26 -8.31
C ARG A 38 -4.19 9.69 -9.73
N PHE A 39 -3.51 8.54 -9.86
CA PHE A 39 -3.36 7.81 -11.13
C PHE A 39 -4.44 6.74 -11.31
N GLY A 40 -5.44 6.68 -10.44
CA GLY A 40 -6.50 5.66 -10.46
C GLY A 40 -6.13 4.34 -9.80
N VAL A 41 -4.94 4.22 -9.19
CA VAL A 41 -4.53 3.00 -8.47
C VAL A 41 -5.33 2.85 -7.18
N ARG A 42 -6.01 1.71 -7.02
CA ARG A 42 -6.93 1.42 -5.91
C ARG A 42 -6.74 -0.01 -5.38
N ALA A 43 -7.30 -0.28 -4.20
CA ALA A 43 -7.37 -1.63 -3.65
C ALA A 43 -8.17 -2.57 -4.57
N ALA A 44 -7.91 -3.87 -4.45
CA ALA A 44 -8.49 -4.93 -5.29
C ALA A 44 -8.19 -4.79 -6.80
N MET A 45 -7.17 -4.02 -7.15
CA MET A 45 -6.65 -3.91 -8.51
C MET A 45 -5.46 -4.87 -8.68
N PRO A 46 -5.34 -5.58 -9.80
CA PRO A 46 -4.12 -6.32 -10.11
C PRO A 46 -2.91 -5.38 -10.25
N GLY A 47 -1.80 -5.70 -9.58
CA GLY A 47 -0.60 -4.85 -9.56
C GLY A 47 -0.01 -4.61 -10.95
N PHE A 48 -0.11 -5.58 -11.86
CA PHE A 48 0.33 -5.40 -13.25
C PHE A 48 -0.52 -4.37 -14.03
N ILE A 49 -1.81 -4.22 -13.68
CA ILE A 49 -2.67 -3.16 -14.24
C ILE A 49 -2.29 -1.82 -13.62
N ALA A 50 -2.09 -1.79 -12.31
CA ALA A 50 -1.69 -0.57 -11.59
C ALA A 50 -0.37 0.02 -12.12
N LYS A 51 0.62 -0.83 -12.45
CA LYS A 51 1.88 -0.44 -13.09
C LYS A 51 1.68 0.17 -14.49
N LYS A 52 0.64 -0.21 -15.22
CA LYS A 52 0.31 0.44 -16.51
C LYS A 52 -0.26 1.83 -16.32
N LEU A 53 -1.08 2.03 -15.27
CA LEU A 53 -1.64 3.34 -14.91
C LEU A 53 -0.58 4.29 -14.32
N CYS A 54 0.37 3.74 -13.57
CA CYS A 54 1.43 4.48 -12.89
C CYS A 54 2.76 3.70 -13.03
N PRO A 55 3.55 3.94 -14.08
CA PRO A 55 4.82 3.23 -14.31
C PRO A 55 5.80 3.34 -13.14
N GLN A 56 5.82 4.49 -12.47
CA GLN A 56 6.63 4.76 -11.28
C GLN A 56 6.03 4.22 -9.96
N LEU A 57 4.97 3.42 -10.01
CA LEU A 57 4.34 2.86 -8.80
C LEU A 57 5.31 1.91 -8.08
N GLU A 58 5.56 2.15 -6.81
CA GLU A 58 6.27 1.22 -5.93
C GLU A 58 5.28 0.21 -5.34
N VAL A 59 5.47 -1.08 -5.59
CA VAL A 59 4.62 -2.13 -5.01
C VAL A 59 5.43 -2.86 -3.93
N VAL A 60 5.01 -2.71 -2.69
CA VAL A 60 5.65 -3.36 -1.54
C VAL A 60 4.85 -4.61 -1.15
N PRO A 61 5.51 -5.75 -0.89
CA PRO A 61 4.83 -7.03 -0.59
C PRO A 61 3.94 -6.98 0.66
N GLY A 62 4.15 -5.99 1.53
CA GLY A 62 3.47 -5.85 2.81
C GLY A 62 4.01 -6.83 3.83
N SER A 63 4.37 -6.34 5.01
CA SER A 63 4.82 -7.21 6.09
C SER A 63 3.62 -7.67 6.91
N PHE A 64 3.19 -8.92 6.72
CA PHE A 64 2.18 -9.55 7.58
C PHE A 64 2.57 -9.52 9.07
N ASP A 65 3.87 -9.54 9.37
CA ASP A 65 4.40 -9.43 10.75
C ASP A 65 4.19 -8.03 11.34
N SER A 66 4.39 -6.99 10.52
CA SER A 66 4.17 -5.59 10.92
C SER A 66 2.70 -5.29 11.20
N TYR A 67 1.77 -5.91 10.46
CA TYR A 67 0.33 -5.72 10.68
C TYR A 67 -0.17 -6.40 11.96
N ARG A 68 0.45 -7.50 12.38
CA ARG A 68 0.06 -8.23 13.59
C ARG A 68 0.33 -7.42 14.86
N ARG A 69 1.44 -6.67 14.90
CA ARG A 69 1.83 -5.81 16.04
C ARG A 69 0.82 -4.70 16.35
N GLU A 70 0.07 -4.27 15.35
CA GLU A 70 -0.90 -3.17 15.52
C GLU A 70 -2.35 -3.66 15.59
N SER A 71 -2.64 -4.92 15.25
CA SER A 71 -3.98 -5.51 15.41
C SER A 71 -4.31 -5.94 16.85
N VAL A 72 -3.36 -5.90 17.79
CA VAL A 72 -3.56 -6.32 19.19
C VAL A 72 -4.17 -5.24 20.09
N VAL A 73 -4.59 -4.10 19.54
CA VAL A 73 -5.33 -3.09 20.31
C VAL A 73 -6.79 -3.12 19.85
N GLY A 74 -7.64 -3.82 20.61
CA GLY A 74 -9.08 -3.65 20.50
C GLY A 74 -9.95 -4.90 20.56
N VAL A 75 -9.69 -5.82 21.49
CA VAL A 75 -10.78 -6.61 22.09
C VAL A 75 -10.68 -6.41 23.59
N SER A 76 -11.35 -5.37 24.09
CA SER A 76 -11.86 -5.32 25.46
C SER A 76 -13.33 -5.65 25.42
#